data_AF-A0A1B7VGG3-F1
#
_entry.id   AF-A0A1B7VGG3-F1
#
_cell.length_a   1.000
_cell.length_b   1.000
_cell.length_c   1.000
_cell.angle_alpha   90.00
_cell.angle_beta   90.00
_cell.angle_gamma   90.00
#
_symmetry.space_group_name_H-M   'P 1'
#
loop_
_entity.id
_entity.type
_entity.pdbx_description
1 polymer ?
#
loop_
_entity_poly.entity_id
_entity_poly.type
_entity_poly.pdbx_seq_one_letter_code
_entity_poly.pdbx_strand_id
1 'polypeptide(L)'
;TGQDVFFRGGEYDPGSRGGQELIAHELTHVVQQGGASQIQRQLTDDPTPGQIEKMEEKGGALIQPKFHSISQTQTSTIQRAYLEIKSNNVDVVSDPSQPSTTVVKVIPINTRVVITQGGVNQGGTEWVKIRVTTGSDMGVEGWVSKAQLENRPETTQVTMQTAKELFTELAGATFETSSGAQSPIPFHYPVDGCYDRAHVMAQLLTEKGYASEKVFAISQNSTRWGGPPDPGLRVPTDYAGDNRSAGQQPAVQWWYHVAPIIKVRNDKGEVTEMVIDPSMTNQPITIDQWTGMMSSETFNRMTVPDIQKLLQENQKKNPSARLQELYPTDQPLTYTTDRNLYWPLGPTDSANPTKAEAEAKHTGNIPRMDYYSRLAMVHELAAAIRRELRATPINVGNIVNAINTAPPIARQELWNQFPVLHQEIQTALPNSGDMNLVENAVNKP
;
A
#
# COMPACT_ATOMS: atom_id res chain seq x y z
N THR A 1 -30.34 7.06 12.65
CA THR A 1 -30.32 8.28 11.82
C THR A 1 -28.86 8.59 11.56
N GLY A 2 -28.41 8.53 10.31
CA GLY A 2 -26.99 8.52 9.90
C GLY A 2 -26.57 9.79 9.17
N GLN A 3 -26.98 10.96 9.68
CA GLN A 3 -26.67 12.27 9.11
C GLN A 3 -25.79 13.12 10.04
N ASP A 4 -25.47 12.61 11.23
CA ASP A 4 -24.82 13.37 12.29
C ASP A 4 -23.40 12.83 12.55
N VAL A 5 -22.43 13.75 12.65
CA VAL A 5 -21.05 13.43 13.05
C VAL A 5 -20.92 13.66 14.55
N PHE A 6 -20.49 12.64 15.29
CA PHE A 6 -20.34 12.70 16.75
C PHE A 6 -18.87 12.78 17.14
N PHE A 7 -18.48 13.90 17.74
CA PHE A 7 -17.15 14.09 18.36
C PHE A 7 -17.23 13.81 19.86
N ARG A 8 -16.17 13.25 20.47
CA ARG A 8 -16.08 13.18 21.93
C ARG A 8 -15.86 14.60 22.50
N GLY A 9 -16.25 14.81 23.76
CA GLY A 9 -16.08 16.11 24.42
C GLY A 9 -14.61 16.55 24.45
N GLY A 10 -14.30 17.65 23.77
CA GLY A 10 -12.95 18.20 23.65
C GLY A 10 -12.20 17.89 22.34
N GLU A 11 -12.74 17.02 21.48
CA GLU A 11 -12.12 16.66 20.18
C GLU A 11 -12.67 17.48 19.00
N TYR A 12 -13.75 18.23 19.19
CA TYR A 12 -14.23 19.20 18.20
C TYR A 12 -13.38 20.48 18.26
N ASP A 13 -12.29 20.48 17.51
CA ASP A 13 -11.40 21.64 17.34
C ASP A 13 -11.21 21.99 15.86
N PRO A 14 -12.18 22.66 15.21
CA PRO A 14 -12.05 23.04 13.80
C PRO A 14 -10.95 24.09 13.55
N GLY A 15 -10.37 24.66 14.60
CA GLY A 15 -9.31 25.67 14.52
C GLY A 15 -7.90 25.10 14.44
N SER A 16 -7.68 23.82 14.79
CA SER A 16 -6.39 23.16 14.69
C SER A 16 -6.31 22.23 13.47
N ARG A 17 -5.07 22.05 12.98
CA ARG A 17 -4.80 21.15 11.85
C ARG A 17 -5.20 19.70 12.15
N GLY A 18 -4.92 19.23 13.36
CA GLY A 18 -5.32 17.87 13.78
C GLY A 18 -6.83 17.69 13.88
N GLY A 19 -7.57 18.72 14.34
CA GLY A 19 -9.03 18.68 14.34
C GLY A 19 -9.63 18.75 12.94
N GLN A 20 -9.02 19.49 12.01
CA GLN A 20 -9.45 19.52 10.59
C GLN A 20 -9.21 18.17 9.89
N GLU A 21 -8.09 17.50 10.16
CA GLU A 21 -7.80 16.16 9.65
C GLU A 21 -8.80 15.12 10.21
N LEU A 22 -9.14 15.21 11.50
CA LEU A 22 -10.16 14.36 12.13
C LEU A 22 -11.57 14.62 11.56
N ILE A 23 -11.95 15.88 11.36
CA ILE A 23 -13.23 16.24 10.75
C ILE A 23 -13.31 15.72 9.30
N ALA A 24 -12.23 15.79 8.53
CA ALA A 24 -12.18 15.25 7.17
C ALA A 24 -12.27 13.71 7.15
N HIS A 25 -11.62 13.04 8.11
CA HIS A 25 -11.71 11.59 8.32
C HIS A 25 -13.16 11.16 8.58
N GLU A 26 -13.84 11.82 9.52
CA GLU A 26 -15.24 11.50 9.87
C GLU A 26 -16.24 11.86 8.75
N LEU A 27 -16.03 12.97 8.05
CA LEU A 27 -16.90 13.39 6.95
C LEU A 27 -16.84 12.41 5.77
N THR A 28 -15.68 11.78 5.55
CA THR A 28 -15.53 10.73 4.53
C THR A 28 -16.45 9.53 4.81
N HIS A 29 -16.64 9.16 6.07
CA HIS A 29 -17.55 8.07 6.45
C HIS A 29 -19.03 8.41 6.18
N VAL A 30 -19.45 9.67 6.36
CA VAL A 30 -20.85 10.10 6.12
C VAL A 30 -21.17 10.16 4.63
N VAL A 31 -20.28 10.70 3.81
CA VAL A 31 -20.49 10.78 2.35
C VAL A 31 -20.56 9.39 1.71
N GLN A 32 -19.79 8.42 2.22
CA GLN A 32 -19.80 7.05 1.70
C GLN A 32 -21.03 6.25 2.13
N GLN A 33 -21.62 6.53 3.30
CA GLN A 33 -22.89 5.92 3.72
C GLN A 33 -24.10 6.42 2.92
N GLY A 34 -24.06 7.65 2.40
CA GLY A 34 -25.11 8.21 1.55
C GLY A 34 -25.17 7.65 0.12
N GLY A 35 -24.13 6.93 -0.33
CA GLY A 35 -24.03 6.38 -1.69
C GLY A 35 -24.75 5.04 -1.92
N ALA A 36 -25.26 4.41 -0.86
CA ALA A 36 -25.99 3.15 -0.95
C ALA A 36 -27.47 3.38 -1.27
N SER A 37 -27.79 3.72 -2.52
CA SER A 37 -29.17 3.63 -3.02
C SER A 37 -29.65 2.18 -2.90
N GLN A 38 -30.71 1.98 -2.12
CA GLN A 38 -31.36 0.68 -1.92
C GLN A 38 -31.86 0.13 -3.26
N ILE A 39 -31.17 -0.88 -3.81
CA ILE A 39 -31.68 -1.67 -4.93
C ILE A 39 -32.64 -2.70 -4.34
N GLN A 40 -33.94 -2.40 -4.44
CA GLN A 40 -35.02 -3.34 -4.16
C GLN A 40 -35.01 -4.42 -5.25
N ARG A 41 -34.70 -5.67 -4.90
CA ARG A 41 -34.80 -6.81 -5.82
C ARG A 41 -36.27 -7.04 -6.18
N GLN A 42 -36.62 -6.80 -7.43
CA GLN A 42 -37.86 -7.27 -8.02
C GLN A 42 -37.64 -8.72 -8.48
N LEU A 43 -38.33 -9.66 -7.83
CA LEU A 43 -38.40 -11.07 -8.24
C LEU A 43 -39.24 -11.16 -9.52
N THR A 44 -38.64 -11.59 -10.62
CA THR A 44 -39.38 -12.08 -11.79
C THR A 44 -38.65 -13.29 -12.39
N ASP A 45 -39.29 -14.45 -12.21
CA ASP A 45 -39.34 -15.69 -12.99
C ASP A 45 -38.16 -16.10 -13.90
N ASP A 46 -37.63 -17.29 -13.58
CA ASP A 46 -36.65 -18.09 -14.35
C ASP A 46 -37.08 -18.40 -15.79
N PRO A 47 -36.15 -18.41 -16.76
CA PRO A 47 -36.29 -19.18 -17.99
C PRO A 47 -35.55 -20.53 -17.91
N THR A 48 -36.27 -21.56 -18.33
CA THR A 48 -35.95 -23.00 -18.35
C THR A 48 -34.70 -23.34 -19.20
N PRO A 49 -33.93 -24.39 -18.85
CA PRO A 49 -32.70 -24.76 -19.57
C PRO A 49 -33.03 -25.46 -20.90
N GLY A 50 -32.70 -24.82 -22.03
CA GLY A 50 -32.89 -25.48 -23.32
C GLY A 50 -32.68 -24.65 -24.57
N GLN A 51 -31.77 -23.67 -24.61
CA GLN A 51 -31.36 -22.98 -25.86
C GLN A 51 -29.90 -22.46 -25.85
N ILE A 52 -28.94 -23.25 -25.37
CA ILE A 52 -27.49 -22.99 -25.58
C ILE A 52 -26.90 -24.15 -26.38
N GLU A 53 -27.33 -24.32 -27.61
CA GLU A 53 -26.66 -25.16 -28.61
C GLU A 53 -26.93 -24.55 -29.99
N LYS A 54 -26.05 -23.62 -30.39
CA LYS A 54 -25.69 -23.22 -31.77
C LYS A 54 -25.06 -21.85 -31.76
N MET A 55 -23.79 -21.75 -31.36
CA MET A 55 -22.90 -20.66 -31.74
C MET A 55 -21.42 -20.97 -31.39
N GLU A 56 -20.95 -22.18 -31.68
CA GLU A 56 -19.52 -22.48 -31.70
C GLU A 56 -19.18 -23.31 -32.94
N GLU A 57 -18.88 -22.63 -34.04
CA GLU A 57 -18.05 -23.19 -35.11
C GLU A 57 -17.52 -22.03 -35.99
N LYS A 58 -16.31 -21.56 -35.68
CA LYS A 58 -15.19 -21.27 -36.63
C LYS A 58 -14.16 -20.31 -36.02
N GLY A 59 -12.99 -20.88 -35.70
CA GLY A 59 -11.69 -20.22 -35.91
C GLY A 59 -10.99 -19.63 -34.68
N GLY A 60 -9.93 -20.31 -34.23
CA GLY A 60 -8.82 -19.69 -33.47
C GLY A 60 -8.49 -20.42 -32.17
N ALA A 61 -7.55 -21.35 -32.22
CA ALA A 61 -7.06 -22.09 -31.06
C ALA A 61 -6.43 -21.15 -30.00
N LEU A 62 -7.12 -20.94 -28.89
CA LEU A 62 -6.56 -20.41 -27.65
C LEU A 62 -6.01 -21.58 -26.84
N ILE A 63 -4.69 -21.66 -26.75
CA ILE A 63 -3.98 -22.52 -25.80
C ILE A 63 -4.35 -22.02 -24.40
N GLN A 64 -5.16 -22.79 -23.67
CA GLN A 64 -5.35 -22.59 -22.24
C GLN A 64 -4.03 -22.95 -21.53
N PRO A 65 -3.40 -22.04 -20.77
CA PRO A 65 -2.31 -22.46 -19.90
C PRO A 65 -2.90 -23.36 -18.82
N LYS A 66 -2.49 -24.63 -18.84
CA LYS A 66 -2.74 -25.59 -17.75
C LYS A 66 -2.16 -25.00 -16.47
N PHE A 67 -3.03 -24.58 -15.56
CA PHE A 67 -2.67 -24.31 -14.18
C PHE A 67 -2.09 -25.59 -13.57
N HIS A 68 -0.77 -25.64 -13.44
CA HIS A 68 -0.13 -26.65 -12.62
C HIS A 68 -0.39 -26.25 -11.17
N SER A 69 -1.19 -27.05 -10.46
CA SER A 69 -1.27 -26.98 -9.00
C SER A 69 0.15 -27.03 -8.44
N ILE A 70 0.61 -25.92 -7.88
CA ILE A 70 1.91 -25.84 -7.20
C ILE A 70 1.85 -26.81 -6.03
N SER A 71 2.67 -27.86 -6.13
CA SER A 71 2.91 -28.81 -5.06
C SER A 71 3.47 -28.05 -3.87
N GLN A 72 2.77 -28.10 -2.74
CA GLN A 72 3.21 -27.53 -1.48
C GLN A 72 4.48 -28.25 -1.03
N THR A 73 5.66 -27.71 -1.37
CA THR A 73 6.90 -28.10 -0.73
C THR A 73 6.82 -27.67 0.73
N GLN A 74 6.88 -28.65 1.64
CA GLN A 74 6.93 -28.46 3.09
C GLN A 74 8.15 -27.61 3.47
N THR A 75 8.01 -26.30 3.47
CA THR A 75 8.79 -25.44 4.34
C THR A 75 8.16 -25.55 5.73
N SER A 76 8.96 -25.88 6.74
CA SER A 76 8.55 -25.82 8.15
C SER A 76 7.86 -24.49 8.40
N THR A 77 6.54 -24.49 8.48
CA THR A 77 5.76 -23.26 8.64
C THR A 77 6.04 -22.77 10.05
N ILE A 78 6.89 -21.76 10.20
CA ILE A 78 6.96 -21.02 11.46
C ILE A 78 5.55 -20.46 11.64
N GLN A 79 4.77 -21.08 12.53
CA GLN A 79 3.42 -20.61 12.81
C GLN A 79 3.57 -19.32 13.62
N ARG A 80 3.61 -18.19 12.89
CA ARG A 80 3.68 -16.86 13.47
C ARG A 80 2.39 -16.59 14.25
N ALA A 81 2.52 -15.80 15.31
CA ALA A 81 1.44 -15.50 16.23
C ALA A 81 1.28 -13.99 16.44
N TYR A 82 0.06 -13.57 16.75
CA TYR A 82 -0.28 -12.24 17.24
C TYR A 82 -0.78 -12.32 18.68
N LEU A 83 -0.79 -11.17 19.37
CA LEU A 83 -1.34 -11.05 20.72
C LEU A 83 -2.78 -10.55 20.66
N GLU A 84 -3.63 -11.11 21.51
CA GLU A 84 -4.98 -10.60 21.72
C GLU A 84 -5.39 -10.60 23.19
N ILE A 85 -6.42 -9.81 23.49
CA ILE A 85 -7.09 -9.80 24.79
C ILE A 85 -7.87 -11.11 24.98
N LYS A 86 -7.51 -11.87 26.02
CA LYS A 86 -8.08 -13.21 26.28
C LYS A 86 -9.33 -13.21 27.17
N SER A 87 -9.66 -12.07 27.79
CA SER A 87 -10.76 -11.95 28.75
C SER A 87 -11.71 -10.82 28.38
N ASN A 88 -12.97 -10.92 28.80
CA ASN A 88 -13.93 -9.85 28.57
C ASN A 88 -13.61 -8.64 29.43
N ASN A 89 -13.81 -7.45 28.86
CA ASN A 89 -13.76 -6.16 29.55
C ASN A 89 -12.44 -5.91 30.30
N VAL A 90 -11.32 -6.01 29.59
CA VAL A 90 -10.01 -5.73 30.18
C VAL A 90 -9.78 -4.23 30.25
N ASP A 91 -9.52 -3.74 31.46
CA ASP A 91 -9.14 -2.35 31.70
C ASP A 91 -7.73 -2.08 31.16
N VAL A 92 -7.65 -1.15 30.22
CA VAL A 92 -6.41 -0.50 29.79
C VAL A 92 -6.24 0.73 30.65
N VAL A 93 -5.12 0.82 31.37
CA VAL A 93 -4.87 1.87 32.37
C VAL A 93 -3.70 2.77 31.98
N SER A 94 -3.70 4.04 32.36
CA SER A 94 -2.58 4.94 32.09
C SER A 94 -1.44 4.78 33.10
N ASP A 95 -1.74 4.35 34.33
CA ASP A 95 -0.75 4.14 35.40
C ASP A 95 -0.97 2.78 36.09
N PRO A 96 -0.05 1.80 35.91
CA PRO A 96 -0.19 0.48 36.51
C PRO A 96 -0.03 0.47 38.04
N SER A 97 0.43 1.57 38.65
CA SER A 97 0.49 1.70 40.12
C SER A 97 -0.88 2.06 40.73
N GLN A 98 -1.81 2.57 39.93
CA GLN A 98 -3.17 2.96 40.34
C GLN A 98 -4.23 2.47 39.35
N PRO A 99 -4.34 1.14 39.12
CA PRO A 99 -5.13 0.59 38.02
C PRO A 99 -6.63 0.84 38.17
N SER A 100 -7.16 1.00 39.38
CA SER A 100 -8.58 1.24 39.62
C SER A 100 -9.05 2.67 39.35
N THR A 101 -8.14 3.65 39.30
CA THR A 101 -8.47 5.07 39.13
C THR A 101 -7.96 5.66 37.82
N THR A 102 -7.21 4.89 37.04
CA THR A 102 -6.54 5.36 35.82
C THR A 102 -6.96 4.60 34.57
N VAL A 103 -8.18 4.03 34.56
CA VAL A 103 -8.75 3.36 33.39
C VAL A 103 -8.91 4.35 32.24
N VAL A 104 -8.17 4.11 31.16
CA VAL A 104 -8.26 4.85 29.89
C VAL A 104 -9.43 4.30 29.07
N LYS A 105 -9.54 2.97 29.01
CA LYS A 105 -10.51 2.29 28.16
C LYS A 105 -10.73 0.85 28.63
N VAL A 106 -11.95 0.36 28.44
CA VAL A 106 -12.28 -1.07 28.59
C VAL A 106 -12.27 -1.70 27.21
N ILE A 107 -11.44 -2.72 27.01
CA ILE A 107 -11.25 -3.38 25.72
C ILE A 107 -11.89 -4.79 25.73
N PRO A 108 -12.67 -5.16 24.70
CA PRO A 108 -13.32 -6.46 24.63
C PRO A 108 -12.34 -7.61 24.36
N ILE A 109 -12.78 -8.83 24.66
CA ILE A 109 -12.07 -10.07 24.30
C ILE A 109 -11.85 -10.14 22.77
N ASN A 110 -10.81 -10.88 22.34
CA ASN A 110 -10.42 -11.06 20.94
C ASN A 110 -9.95 -9.78 20.24
N THR A 111 -9.69 -8.70 21.00
CA THR A 111 -9.07 -7.49 20.44
C THR A 111 -7.59 -7.71 20.24
N ARG A 112 -7.09 -7.50 19.01
CA ARG A 112 -5.67 -7.66 18.68
C ARG A 112 -4.85 -6.47 19.18
N VAL A 113 -3.67 -6.76 19.70
CA VAL A 113 -2.78 -5.78 20.32
C VAL A 113 -1.32 -6.07 19.99
N VAL A 114 -0.47 -5.05 20.13
CA VAL A 114 0.99 -5.21 20.15
C VAL A 114 1.54 -4.66 21.46
N ILE A 115 2.61 -5.26 21.98
CA ILE A 115 3.33 -4.72 23.13
C ILE A 115 4.26 -3.61 22.63
N THR A 116 4.07 -2.40 23.13
CA THR A 116 4.90 -1.22 22.82
C THR A 116 5.97 -0.97 23.88
N GLN A 117 5.80 -1.51 25.10
CA GLN A 117 6.80 -1.44 26.15
C GLN A 117 6.83 -2.71 27.01
N GLY A 118 8.03 -3.25 27.22
CA GLY A 118 8.31 -4.38 28.09
C GLY A 118 8.01 -4.09 29.57
N GLY A 119 7.77 -5.16 30.34
CA GLY A 119 6.92 -5.07 31.52
C GLY A 119 7.51 -4.48 32.80
N VAL A 120 6.61 -3.91 33.61
CA VAL A 120 6.87 -3.37 34.96
C VAL A 120 6.11 -4.22 35.98
N ASN A 121 6.78 -4.64 37.04
CA ASN A 121 6.14 -5.33 38.15
C ASN A 121 5.58 -4.31 39.14
N GLN A 122 4.26 -4.29 39.31
CA GLN A 122 3.56 -3.43 40.28
C GLN A 122 2.49 -4.24 41.00
N GLY A 123 2.50 -4.19 42.34
CA GLY A 123 1.50 -4.88 43.17
C GLY A 123 1.42 -6.40 42.93
N GLY A 124 2.53 -7.05 42.56
CA GLY A 124 2.57 -8.49 42.24
C GLY A 124 2.01 -8.86 40.86
N THR A 125 1.66 -7.87 40.03
CA THR A 125 1.21 -8.06 38.65
C THR A 125 2.31 -7.63 37.67
N GLU A 126 2.56 -8.45 36.65
CA GLU A 126 3.39 -8.07 35.50
C GLU A 126 2.53 -7.27 34.51
N TRP A 127 2.80 -5.98 34.39
CA TRP A 127 2.13 -5.07 33.47
C TRP A 127 2.95 -4.89 32.20
N VAL A 128 2.29 -4.82 31.05
CA VAL A 128 2.91 -4.47 29.76
C VAL A 128 2.14 -3.32 29.13
N LYS A 129 2.84 -2.41 28.44
CA LYS A 129 2.17 -1.38 27.66
C LYS A 129 1.81 -1.93 26.29
N ILE A 130 0.56 -1.77 25.90
CA ILE A 130 0.03 -2.23 24.62
C ILE A 130 -0.46 -1.07 23.77
N ARG A 131 -0.61 -1.34 22.48
CA ARG A 131 -1.42 -0.58 21.53
C ARG A 131 -2.43 -1.52 20.85
N VAL A 132 -3.68 -1.10 20.76
CA VAL A 132 -4.74 -1.83 20.03
C VAL A 132 -4.54 -1.69 18.52
N THR A 133 -4.66 -2.79 17.77
CA THR A 133 -4.36 -2.82 16.32
C THR A 133 -5.56 -3.07 15.42
N THR A 134 -6.72 -3.40 16.00
CA THR A 134 -7.96 -3.72 15.26
C THR A 134 -9.20 -3.19 15.96
N GLY A 135 -10.27 -2.95 15.19
CA GLY A 135 -11.59 -2.58 15.71
C GLY A 135 -11.71 -1.08 16.03
N SER A 136 -12.83 -0.71 16.65
CA SER A 136 -13.18 0.68 16.96
C SER A 136 -12.26 1.38 17.97
N ASP A 137 -11.45 0.61 18.69
CA ASP A 137 -10.51 1.12 19.69
C ASP A 137 -9.06 1.10 19.19
N MET A 138 -8.85 0.95 17.87
CA MET A 138 -7.53 1.00 17.24
C MET A 138 -6.76 2.26 17.65
N GLY A 139 -5.48 2.09 17.99
CA GLY A 139 -4.61 3.18 18.44
C GLY A 139 -4.68 3.48 19.93
N VAL A 140 -5.67 2.94 20.67
CA VAL A 140 -5.68 3.05 22.15
C VAL A 140 -4.41 2.43 22.71
N GLU A 141 -3.69 3.21 23.51
CA GLU A 141 -2.51 2.77 24.24
C GLU A 141 -2.73 2.80 25.75
N GLY A 142 -2.07 1.87 26.45
CA GLY A 142 -2.00 1.88 27.90
C GLY A 142 -1.48 0.55 28.44
N TRP A 143 -1.48 0.44 29.76
CA TRP A 143 -1.00 -0.73 30.47
C TRP A 143 -2.11 -1.75 30.67
N VAL A 144 -1.77 -3.01 30.46
CA VAL A 144 -2.60 -4.17 30.79
C VAL A 144 -1.78 -5.21 31.54
N SER A 145 -2.44 -6.00 32.38
CA SER A 145 -1.79 -7.18 32.95
C SER A 145 -1.41 -8.13 31.82
N LYS A 146 -0.15 -8.56 31.75
CA LYS A 146 0.33 -9.49 30.72
C LYS A 146 -0.43 -10.82 30.76
N ALA A 147 -0.93 -11.19 31.94
CA ALA A 147 -1.77 -12.37 32.10
C ALA A 147 -3.10 -12.26 31.33
N GLN A 148 -3.53 -11.07 30.90
CA GLN A 148 -4.73 -10.86 30.08
C GLN A 148 -4.48 -11.04 28.58
N LEU A 149 -3.23 -11.29 28.19
CA LEU A 149 -2.85 -11.50 26.80
C LEU A 149 -2.67 -12.99 26.50
N GLU A 150 -2.99 -13.38 25.28
CA GLU A 150 -2.65 -14.70 24.74
C GLU A 150 -2.10 -14.60 23.32
N ASN A 151 -1.28 -15.58 22.94
CA ASN A 151 -0.78 -15.72 21.57
C ASN A 151 -1.77 -16.55 20.74
N ARG A 152 -2.15 -16.04 19.57
CA ARG A 152 -2.94 -16.76 18.58
C ARG A 152 -2.19 -16.89 17.27
N PRO A 153 -2.36 -17.99 16.52
CA PRO A 153 -1.77 -18.10 15.18
C PRO A 153 -2.35 -17.03 14.25
N GLU A 154 -1.51 -16.45 13.39
CA GLU A 154 -1.94 -15.48 12.37
C GLU A 154 -3.09 -16.02 11.51
N THR A 155 -3.98 -15.12 11.12
CA THR A 155 -5.01 -15.41 10.12
C THR A 155 -4.35 -15.58 8.76
N THR A 156 -4.23 -16.83 8.29
CA THR A 156 -3.49 -17.16 7.07
C THR A 156 -4.27 -16.97 5.78
N GLN A 157 -5.60 -16.89 5.87
CA GLN A 157 -6.50 -16.72 4.73
C GLN A 157 -7.68 -15.85 5.15
N VAL A 158 -8.11 -14.97 4.26
CA VAL A 158 -9.22 -14.04 4.52
C VAL A 158 -10.29 -14.15 3.44
N THR A 159 -11.48 -13.59 3.70
CA THR A 159 -12.51 -13.43 2.66
C THR A 159 -12.15 -12.26 1.74
N MET A 160 -12.79 -12.18 0.57
CA MET A 160 -12.62 -11.00 -0.31
C MET A 160 -13.11 -9.71 0.36
N GLN A 161 -14.13 -9.79 1.22
CA GLN A 161 -14.62 -8.63 1.96
C GLN A 161 -13.54 -8.10 2.92
N THR A 162 -12.96 -8.99 3.72
CA THR A 162 -11.84 -8.64 4.63
C THR A 162 -10.62 -8.15 3.85
N ALA A 163 -10.33 -8.71 2.66
CA ALA A 163 -9.25 -8.23 1.82
C ALA A 163 -9.46 -6.77 1.38
N LYS A 164 -10.69 -6.38 1.03
CA LYS A 164 -11.04 -4.99 0.67
C LYS A 164 -10.93 -4.04 1.86
N GLU A 165 -11.40 -4.47 3.04
CA GLU A 165 -11.26 -3.70 4.28
C GLU A 165 -9.78 -3.43 4.61
N LEU A 166 -8.95 -4.48 4.58
CA LEU A 166 -7.51 -4.36 4.77
C LEU A 166 -6.86 -3.46 3.72
N PHE A 167 -7.30 -3.52 2.46
CA PHE A 167 -6.82 -2.62 1.43
C PHE A 167 -7.12 -1.16 1.77
N THR A 168 -8.36 -0.85 2.12
CA THR A 168 -8.78 0.51 2.48
C THR A 168 -7.99 1.03 3.69
N GLU A 169 -7.82 0.19 4.72
CA GLU A 169 -7.01 0.54 5.90
C GLU A 169 -5.55 0.84 5.52
N LEU A 170 -4.93 -0.01 4.71
CA LEU A 170 -3.53 0.16 4.31
C LEU A 170 -3.32 1.33 3.35
N ALA A 171 -4.30 1.63 2.50
CA ALA A 171 -4.28 2.80 1.62
C ALA A 171 -4.30 4.13 2.39
N GLY A 172 -4.96 4.16 3.55
CA GLY A 172 -5.00 5.31 4.45
C GLY A 172 -3.95 5.30 5.56
N ALA A 173 -3.03 4.33 5.57
CA ALA A 173 -2.10 4.15 6.67
C ALA A 173 -0.96 5.18 6.69
N THR A 174 -0.40 5.37 7.88
CA THR A 174 0.73 6.25 8.14
C THR A 174 1.98 5.45 8.54
N PHE A 175 3.12 6.12 8.51
CA PHE A 175 4.39 5.68 9.09
C PHE A 175 4.94 6.75 10.02
N GLU A 176 5.81 6.34 10.95
CA GLU A 176 6.52 7.27 11.84
C GLU A 176 7.75 7.86 11.11
N THR A 177 7.80 9.19 11.04
CA THR A 177 8.90 9.94 10.42
C THR A 177 10.13 10.00 11.32
N SER A 178 11.26 10.50 10.81
CA SER A 178 12.47 10.73 11.61
C SER A 178 12.26 11.67 12.81
N SER A 179 11.18 12.48 12.77
CA SER A 179 10.80 13.39 13.84
C SER A 179 9.89 12.77 14.91
N GLY A 180 9.46 11.51 14.72
CA GLY A 180 8.43 10.87 15.54
C GLY A 180 6.99 11.26 15.16
N ALA A 181 6.79 12.16 14.21
CA ALA A 181 5.46 12.51 13.70
C ALA A 181 4.92 11.41 12.76
N GLN A 182 3.60 11.26 12.69
CA GLN A 182 2.95 10.38 11.72
C GLN A 182 2.79 11.07 10.37
N SER A 183 3.07 10.35 9.28
CA SER A 183 2.91 10.81 7.91
C SER A 183 2.23 9.74 7.06
N PRO A 184 1.37 10.09 6.08
CA PRO A 184 0.85 9.11 5.12
C PRO A 184 1.96 8.33 4.44
N ILE A 185 1.73 7.03 4.18
CA ILE A 185 2.62 6.24 3.32
C ILE A 185 2.62 6.89 1.92
N PRO A 186 3.78 7.14 1.29
CA PRO A 186 3.89 7.96 0.08
C PRO A 186 3.48 7.20 -1.19
N PHE A 187 2.23 6.72 -1.29
CA PHE A 187 1.71 6.00 -2.46
C PHE A 187 1.67 6.87 -3.73
N HIS A 188 1.42 8.18 -3.57
CA HIS A 188 1.44 9.15 -4.67
C HIS A 188 2.84 9.64 -5.04
N TYR A 189 3.90 9.05 -4.45
CA TYR A 189 5.26 9.12 -4.99
C TYR A 189 5.66 7.75 -5.55
N PRO A 190 5.22 7.38 -6.76
CA PRO A 190 5.53 6.08 -7.35
C PRO A 190 6.95 5.99 -7.94
N VAL A 191 7.73 7.08 -7.98
CA VAL A 191 9.04 7.09 -8.65
C VAL A 191 10.02 6.09 -8.03
N ASP A 192 10.00 5.92 -6.70
CA ASP A 192 10.85 4.99 -5.96
C ASP A 192 10.17 4.62 -4.61
N GLY A 193 10.82 3.81 -3.77
CA GLY A 193 10.40 3.52 -2.38
C GLY A 193 9.40 2.38 -2.24
N CYS A 194 9.19 1.57 -3.27
CA CYS A 194 8.24 0.44 -3.23
C CYS A 194 8.54 -0.56 -2.10
N TYR A 195 9.82 -0.82 -1.83
CA TYR A 195 10.31 -1.67 -0.73
C TYR A 195 9.88 -1.15 0.64
N ASP A 196 9.97 0.15 0.89
CA ASP A 196 9.52 0.78 2.13
C ASP A 196 8.01 0.71 2.29
N ARG A 197 7.26 1.11 1.25
CA ARG A 197 5.78 1.04 1.26
C ARG A 197 5.32 -0.39 1.53
N ALA A 198 5.91 -1.36 0.84
CA ALA A 198 5.57 -2.77 1.01
C ALA A 198 5.96 -3.31 2.39
N HIS A 199 7.08 -2.85 2.97
CA HIS A 199 7.49 -3.26 4.30
C HIS A 199 6.57 -2.70 5.38
N VAL A 200 6.24 -1.41 5.36
CA VAL A 200 5.30 -0.80 6.31
C VAL A 200 3.94 -1.48 6.23
N MET A 201 3.39 -1.70 5.03
CA MET A 201 2.13 -2.44 4.87
C MET A 201 2.22 -3.87 5.43
N ALA A 202 3.33 -4.59 5.21
CA ALA A 202 3.53 -5.92 5.75
C ALA A 202 3.64 -5.94 7.29
N GLN A 203 4.27 -4.92 7.89
CA GLN A 203 4.31 -4.76 9.35
C GLN A 203 2.90 -4.52 9.89
N LEU A 204 2.13 -3.60 9.30
CA LEU A 204 0.76 -3.33 9.70
C LEU A 204 -0.14 -4.56 9.62
N LEU A 205 -0.03 -5.37 8.56
CA LEU A 205 -0.72 -6.67 8.46
C LEU A 205 -0.33 -7.61 9.60
N THR A 206 0.97 -7.66 9.93
CA THR A 206 1.50 -8.49 11.03
C THR A 206 0.96 -8.04 12.39
N GLU A 207 0.97 -6.74 12.67
CA GLU A 207 0.41 -6.16 13.90
C GLU A 207 -1.09 -6.38 14.02
N LYS A 208 -1.78 -6.38 12.88
CA LYS A 208 -3.19 -6.74 12.77
C LYS A 208 -3.42 -8.24 12.81
N GLY A 209 -2.41 -9.09 12.95
CA GLY A 209 -2.53 -10.55 13.08
C GLY A 209 -2.86 -11.30 11.78
N TYR A 210 -2.58 -10.70 10.62
CA TYR A 210 -2.79 -11.32 9.31
C TYR A 210 -1.47 -11.81 8.72
N ALA A 211 -1.51 -12.99 8.14
CA ALA A 211 -0.38 -13.49 7.39
C ALA A 211 -0.27 -12.79 6.04
N SER A 212 0.95 -12.40 5.68
CA SER A 212 1.31 -11.87 4.37
C SER A 212 2.64 -12.43 3.90
N GLU A 213 2.84 -12.32 2.59
CA GLU A 213 4.09 -12.56 1.86
C GLU A 213 4.39 -11.30 1.03
N LYS A 214 5.52 -11.25 0.33
CA LYS A 214 5.79 -10.22 -0.70
C LYS A 214 5.77 -10.85 -2.08
N VAL A 215 5.30 -10.10 -3.08
CA VAL A 215 5.49 -10.42 -4.50
C VAL A 215 6.45 -9.41 -5.12
N PHE A 216 7.43 -9.90 -5.88
CA PHE A 216 8.36 -9.08 -6.66
C PHE A 216 8.08 -9.30 -8.14
N ALA A 217 7.84 -8.22 -8.88
CA ALA A 217 7.84 -8.20 -10.34
C ALA A 217 9.17 -7.63 -10.82
N ILE A 218 9.83 -8.28 -11.77
CA ILE A 218 11.14 -7.87 -12.30
C ILE A 218 11.08 -7.91 -13.82
N SER A 219 11.49 -6.82 -14.45
CA SER A 219 11.63 -6.73 -15.91
C SER A 219 12.64 -5.65 -16.25
N GLN A 220 13.50 -5.95 -17.21
CA GLN A 220 14.54 -5.03 -17.65
C GLN A 220 14.95 -5.39 -19.08
N ASN A 221 15.49 -4.39 -19.80
CA ASN A 221 15.87 -4.52 -21.20
C ASN A 221 17.39 -4.45 -21.33
N SER A 222 17.95 -5.29 -22.20
CA SER A 222 19.38 -5.23 -22.52
C SER A 222 19.75 -3.88 -23.12
N THR A 223 20.88 -3.31 -22.72
CA THR A 223 21.39 -2.07 -23.31
C THR A 223 22.38 -2.37 -24.42
N ARG A 224 22.32 -1.56 -25.49
CA ARG A 224 23.14 -1.74 -26.70
C ARG A 224 24.64 -1.45 -26.49
N TRP A 225 24.99 -0.72 -25.42
CA TRP A 225 26.33 -0.15 -25.23
C TRP A 225 27.05 -0.64 -23.97
N GLY A 226 26.62 -1.76 -23.38
CA GLY A 226 27.30 -2.38 -22.24
C GLY A 226 27.13 -1.63 -20.91
N GLY A 227 25.99 -0.97 -20.72
CA GLY A 227 25.59 -0.34 -19.45
C GLY A 227 24.63 -1.21 -18.63
N PRO A 228 24.27 -0.78 -17.40
CA PRO A 228 23.24 -1.48 -16.62
C PRO A 228 21.93 -1.57 -17.43
N PRO A 229 21.15 -2.66 -17.27
CA PRO A 229 19.89 -2.83 -18.00
C PRO A 229 18.93 -1.66 -17.80
N ASP A 230 18.19 -1.31 -18.85
CA ASP A 230 17.11 -0.32 -18.78
C ASP A 230 15.90 -0.91 -18.03
N PRO A 231 15.13 -0.11 -17.28
CA PRO A 231 13.91 -0.58 -16.64
C PRO A 231 12.90 -1.11 -17.68
N GLY A 232 12.31 -2.28 -17.41
CA GLY A 232 11.34 -2.93 -18.30
C GLY A 232 9.89 -2.78 -17.84
N LEU A 233 9.66 -2.40 -16.59
CA LEU A 233 8.33 -2.12 -16.06
C LEU A 233 7.94 -0.68 -16.38
N ARG A 234 6.70 -0.46 -16.83
CA ARG A 234 6.16 0.87 -17.09
C ARG A 234 4.70 0.99 -16.67
N VAL A 235 4.39 1.94 -15.80
CA VAL A 235 3.02 2.21 -15.34
C VAL A 235 2.62 3.65 -15.69
N PRO A 236 1.64 3.86 -16.59
CA PRO A 236 1.07 5.19 -16.81
C PRO A 236 0.34 5.68 -15.54
N THR A 237 0.66 6.90 -15.09
CA THR A 237 0.02 7.49 -13.92
C THR A 237 0.23 9.01 -13.88
N ASP A 238 -0.79 9.74 -13.44
CA ASP A 238 -0.70 11.19 -13.22
C ASP A 238 0.28 11.56 -12.10
N TYR A 239 0.62 10.61 -11.23
CA TYR A 239 1.59 10.80 -10.15
C TYR A 239 3.04 10.54 -10.59
N ALA A 240 3.31 10.27 -11.86
CA ALA A 240 4.69 10.04 -12.30
C ALA A 240 5.53 11.32 -12.21
N GLY A 241 6.85 11.18 -12.09
CA GLY A 241 7.78 12.31 -12.24
C GLY A 241 7.70 12.94 -13.63
N ASP A 242 8.46 14.01 -13.86
CA ASP A 242 8.37 14.81 -15.08
C ASP A 242 9.45 14.51 -16.13
N ASN A 243 10.10 13.35 -16.03
CA ASN A 243 11.12 12.89 -16.99
C ASN A 243 10.46 12.33 -18.28
N ARG A 244 9.87 13.23 -19.08
CA ARG A 244 9.19 12.91 -20.35
C ARG A 244 9.21 14.12 -21.29
N SER A 245 8.86 13.90 -22.56
CA SER A 245 8.57 15.03 -23.45
C SER A 245 7.16 15.57 -23.22
N ALA A 246 6.96 16.87 -23.44
CA ALA A 246 5.64 17.50 -23.39
C ALA A 246 4.64 16.79 -24.31
N GLY A 247 3.41 16.60 -23.84
CA GLY A 247 2.35 15.87 -24.53
C GLY A 247 2.42 14.34 -24.42
N GLN A 248 3.51 13.76 -23.92
CA GLN A 248 3.57 12.32 -23.66
C GLN A 248 2.82 11.95 -22.37
N GLN A 249 2.15 10.80 -22.35
CA GLN A 249 1.48 10.34 -21.13
C GLN A 249 2.51 10.11 -20.00
N PRO A 250 2.33 10.73 -18.82
CA PRO A 250 3.21 10.52 -17.68
C PRO A 250 3.18 9.05 -17.25
N ALA A 251 4.36 8.50 -16.99
CA ALA A 251 4.53 7.12 -16.56
C ALA A 251 5.78 6.98 -15.69
N VAL A 252 5.72 6.07 -14.74
CA VAL A 252 6.88 5.61 -13.98
C VAL A 252 7.49 4.38 -14.63
N GLN A 253 8.79 4.22 -14.45
CA GLN A 253 9.54 3.08 -14.96
C GLN A 253 10.40 2.48 -13.86
N TRP A 254 10.44 1.16 -13.78
CA TRP A 254 11.24 0.45 -12.79
C TRP A 254 11.86 -0.80 -13.40
N TRP A 255 12.97 -1.25 -12.82
CA TRP A 255 13.52 -2.58 -13.13
C TRP A 255 12.87 -3.68 -12.25
N TYR A 256 12.30 -3.28 -11.11
CA TYR A 256 11.44 -4.13 -10.28
C TYR A 256 10.38 -3.30 -9.54
N HIS A 257 9.32 -3.96 -9.13
CA HIS A 257 8.34 -3.43 -8.17
C HIS A 257 7.99 -4.51 -7.15
N VAL A 258 7.54 -4.10 -5.96
CA VAL A 258 7.22 -5.00 -4.85
C VAL A 258 5.99 -4.54 -4.10
N ALA A 259 5.16 -5.49 -3.70
CA ALA A 259 3.98 -5.25 -2.87
C ALA A 259 3.70 -6.46 -1.95
N PRO A 260 3.02 -6.27 -0.81
CA PRO A 260 2.54 -7.37 0.00
C PRO A 260 1.42 -8.13 -0.71
N ILE A 261 1.34 -9.42 -0.43
CA ILE A 261 0.24 -10.29 -0.84
C ILE A 261 -0.43 -10.93 0.38
N ILE A 262 -1.73 -11.17 0.25
CA ILE A 262 -2.54 -11.93 1.20
C ILE A 262 -3.26 -13.07 0.47
N LYS A 263 -3.57 -14.16 1.19
CA LYS A 263 -4.32 -15.29 0.62
C LYS A 263 -5.80 -15.07 0.86
N VAL A 264 -6.57 -15.02 -0.23
CA VAL A 264 -8.01 -14.78 -0.21
C VAL A 264 -8.73 -16.07 -0.60
N ARG A 265 -9.61 -16.55 0.28
CA ARG A 265 -10.48 -17.69 0.02
C ARG A 265 -11.84 -17.18 -0.46
N ASN A 266 -12.29 -17.66 -1.61
CA ASN A 266 -13.65 -17.38 -2.10
C ASN A 266 -14.68 -18.36 -1.51
N ASP A 267 -15.97 -18.12 -1.81
CA ASP A 267 -17.08 -18.93 -1.28
C ASP A 267 -17.06 -20.39 -1.77
N LYS A 268 -16.33 -20.68 -2.86
CA LYS A 268 -16.12 -22.04 -3.38
C LYS A 268 -14.95 -22.76 -2.69
N GLY A 269 -14.26 -22.08 -1.77
CA GLY A 269 -13.08 -22.60 -1.09
C GLY A 269 -11.78 -22.48 -1.88
N GLU A 270 -11.78 -21.85 -3.05
CA GLU A 270 -10.57 -21.61 -3.84
C GLU A 270 -9.77 -20.48 -3.19
N VAL A 271 -8.45 -20.64 -3.15
CA VAL A 271 -7.53 -19.66 -2.54
C VAL A 271 -6.72 -18.99 -3.63
N THR A 272 -6.70 -17.65 -3.62
CA THR A 272 -5.96 -16.82 -4.57
C THR A 272 -5.08 -15.84 -3.83
N GLU A 273 -3.85 -15.63 -4.31
CA GLU A 273 -2.97 -14.58 -3.80
C GLU A 273 -3.40 -13.24 -4.40
N MET A 274 -3.68 -12.28 -3.51
CA MET A 274 -4.12 -10.95 -3.88
C MET A 274 -3.07 -9.93 -3.41
N VAL A 275 -2.64 -9.08 -4.34
CA VAL A 275 -1.72 -7.98 -4.13
C VAL A 275 -2.45 -6.81 -3.50
N ILE A 276 -1.84 -6.21 -2.48
CA ILE A 276 -2.28 -4.96 -1.88
C ILE A 276 -1.27 -3.86 -2.25
N ASP A 277 -1.61 -3.05 -3.26
CA ASP A 277 -0.76 -1.97 -3.75
C ASP A 277 -1.54 -0.68 -4.05
N PRO A 278 -1.78 0.17 -3.03
CA PRO A 278 -2.44 1.46 -3.22
C PRO A 278 -1.70 2.44 -4.12
N SER A 279 -0.43 2.19 -4.48
CA SER A 279 0.28 3.05 -5.45
C SER A 279 -0.11 2.80 -6.90
N MET A 280 -0.83 1.71 -7.18
CA MET A 280 -1.23 1.32 -8.55
C MET A 280 -2.73 1.02 -8.70
N THR A 281 -3.39 0.52 -7.65
CA THR A 281 -4.79 0.09 -7.68
C THR A 281 -5.58 0.70 -6.53
N ASN A 282 -6.90 0.60 -6.56
CA ASN A 282 -7.82 1.01 -5.50
C ASN A 282 -8.52 -0.18 -4.80
N GLN A 283 -8.11 -1.41 -5.12
CA GLN A 283 -8.64 -2.64 -4.53
C GLN A 283 -7.61 -3.78 -4.61
N PRO A 284 -7.76 -4.86 -3.82
CA PRO A 284 -6.97 -6.07 -4.00
C PRO A 284 -7.14 -6.65 -5.41
N ILE A 285 -6.04 -7.02 -6.04
CA ILE A 285 -6.01 -7.63 -7.39
C ILE A 285 -5.11 -8.86 -7.40
N THR A 286 -5.29 -9.75 -8.38
CA THR A 286 -4.40 -10.92 -8.50
C THR A 286 -2.99 -10.49 -8.91
N ILE A 287 -2.00 -11.37 -8.72
CA ILE A 287 -0.62 -11.14 -9.19
C ILE A 287 -0.60 -10.88 -10.70
N ASP A 288 -1.36 -11.65 -11.49
CA ASP A 288 -1.42 -11.50 -12.95
C ASP A 288 -2.02 -10.15 -13.39
N GLN A 289 -3.05 -9.68 -12.67
CA GLN A 289 -3.61 -8.35 -12.90
C GLN A 289 -2.57 -7.27 -12.57
N TRP A 290 -1.87 -7.41 -11.45
CA TRP A 290 -0.86 -6.45 -11.00
C TRP A 290 0.35 -6.38 -11.94
N THR A 291 0.89 -7.51 -12.38
CA THR A 291 2.00 -7.55 -13.37
C THR A 291 1.55 -7.06 -14.75
N GLY A 292 0.32 -7.37 -15.15
CA GLY A 292 -0.27 -6.88 -16.41
C GLY A 292 -0.46 -5.35 -16.48
N MET A 293 -0.49 -4.67 -15.33
CA MET A 293 -0.47 -3.19 -15.28
C MET A 293 0.92 -2.60 -15.57
N MET A 294 1.98 -3.39 -15.44
CA MET A 294 3.37 -2.94 -15.60
C MET A 294 3.99 -3.32 -16.95
N SER A 295 3.52 -4.41 -17.57
CA SER A 295 3.98 -4.85 -18.88
C SER A 295 2.91 -5.70 -19.56
N SER A 296 2.90 -5.66 -20.90
CA SER A 296 2.08 -6.54 -21.74
C SER A 296 2.67 -7.95 -21.87
N GLU A 297 3.92 -8.14 -21.47
CA GLU A 297 4.58 -9.43 -21.49
C GLU A 297 4.09 -10.35 -20.37
N THR A 298 4.12 -11.65 -20.61
CA THR A 298 3.79 -12.64 -19.57
C THR A 298 4.97 -12.84 -18.64
N PHE A 299 4.74 -12.68 -17.34
CA PHE A 299 5.77 -12.88 -16.33
C PHE A 299 5.98 -14.37 -16.05
N ASN A 300 7.23 -14.81 -16.12
CA ASN A 300 7.60 -16.15 -15.69
C ASN A 300 7.57 -16.24 -14.16
N ARG A 301 6.64 -17.04 -13.61
CA ARG A 301 6.51 -17.21 -12.17
C ARG A 301 7.51 -18.24 -11.65
N MET A 302 8.47 -17.79 -10.83
CA MET A 302 9.54 -18.63 -10.28
C MET A 302 9.32 -18.93 -8.80
N THR A 303 9.78 -20.10 -8.35
CA THR A 303 9.91 -20.39 -6.91
C THR A 303 11.19 -19.74 -6.37
N VAL A 304 11.25 -19.53 -5.04
CA VAL A 304 12.45 -19.02 -4.37
C VAL A 304 13.71 -19.87 -4.69
N PRO A 305 13.68 -21.21 -4.60
CA PRO A 305 14.84 -22.03 -4.99
C PRO A 305 15.27 -21.84 -6.45
N ASP A 306 14.31 -21.71 -7.38
CA ASP A 306 14.61 -21.56 -8.80
C ASP A 306 15.27 -20.20 -9.10
N ILE A 307 14.76 -19.10 -8.51
CA ILE A 307 15.35 -17.78 -8.72
C ILE A 307 16.73 -17.69 -8.06
N GLN A 308 16.91 -18.24 -6.85
CA GLN A 308 18.23 -18.28 -6.21
C GLN A 308 19.24 -19.06 -7.06
N LYS A 309 18.84 -20.21 -7.59
CA LYS A 309 19.67 -21.01 -8.50
C LYS A 309 20.06 -20.21 -9.75
N LEU A 310 19.10 -19.54 -10.39
CA LEU A 310 19.35 -18.69 -11.56
C LEU A 310 20.38 -17.59 -11.24
N LEU A 311 20.20 -16.88 -10.12
CA LEU A 311 21.09 -15.79 -9.71
C LEU A 311 22.51 -16.30 -9.41
N GLN A 312 22.64 -17.46 -8.75
CA GLN A 312 23.93 -18.08 -8.47
C GLN A 312 24.64 -18.53 -9.75
N GLU A 313 23.91 -19.09 -10.71
CA GLU A 313 24.46 -19.48 -12.01
C GLU A 313 24.93 -18.27 -12.82
N ASN A 314 24.16 -17.17 -12.80
CA ASN A 314 24.55 -15.93 -13.45
C ASN A 314 25.76 -15.27 -12.78
N GLN A 315 25.84 -15.32 -11.45
CA GLN A 315 27.01 -14.81 -10.70
C GLN A 315 28.26 -15.63 -10.99
N LYS A 316 28.15 -16.95 -11.18
CA LYS A 316 29.29 -17.77 -11.61
C LYS A 316 29.80 -17.38 -13.00
N LYS A 317 28.90 -16.98 -13.91
CA LYS A 317 29.26 -16.53 -15.27
C LYS A 317 29.85 -15.12 -15.25
N ASN A 318 29.38 -14.24 -14.37
CA ASN A 318 29.88 -12.88 -14.20
C ASN A 318 30.06 -12.54 -12.70
N PRO A 319 31.20 -12.89 -12.10
CA PRO A 319 31.43 -12.70 -10.66
C PRO A 319 31.42 -11.23 -10.19
N SER A 320 31.67 -10.30 -11.10
CA SER A 320 31.66 -8.85 -10.84
C SER A 320 30.30 -8.20 -11.08
N ALA A 321 29.29 -8.97 -11.52
CA ALA A 321 27.96 -8.44 -11.82
C ALA A 321 27.33 -7.78 -10.60
N ARG A 322 26.70 -6.63 -10.82
CA ARG A 322 25.77 -6.05 -9.84
C ARG A 322 24.51 -6.90 -9.76
N LEU A 323 23.78 -6.80 -8.65
CA LEU A 323 22.55 -7.58 -8.44
C LEU A 323 21.57 -7.49 -9.62
N GLN A 324 21.31 -6.30 -10.13
CA GLN A 324 20.41 -6.08 -11.26
C GLN A 324 20.86 -6.85 -12.53
N GLU A 325 22.17 -6.94 -12.78
CA GLU A 325 22.75 -7.64 -13.93
C GLU A 325 22.68 -9.17 -13.81
N LEU A 326 22.36 -9.70 -12.63
CA LEU A 326 22.13 -11.13 -12.42
C LEU A 326 20.72 -11.57 -12.82
N TYR A 327 19.78 -10.64 -12.91
CA TYR A 327 18.42 -10.92 -13.37
C TYR A 327 18.36 -10.94 -14.92
N PRO A 328 17.44 -11.71 -15.53
CA PRO A 328 17.32 -11.76 -16.99
C PRO A 328 16.88 -10.42 -17.58
N THR A 329 17.23 -10.20 -18.85
CA THR A 329 16.87 -9.00 -19.63
C THR A 329 15.99 -9.31 -20.85
N ASP A 330 15.61 -10.57 -21.00
CA ASP A 330 14.88 -11.14 -22.15
C ASP A 330 13.52 -11.72 -21.76
N GLN A 331 13.26 -11.88 -20.46
CA GLN A 331 11.99 -12.38 -19.94
C GLN A 331 11.67 -11.73 -18.58
N PRO A 332 10.50 -11.09 -18.43
CA PRO A 332 10.00 -10.66 -17.13
C PRO A 332 9.74 -11.84 -16.20
N LEU A 333 9.98 -11.66 -14.91
CA LEU A 333 9.74 -12.69 -13.91
C LEU A 333 9.04 -12.16 -12.67
N THR A 334 8.32 -13.04 -12.02
CA THR A 334 7.67 -12.76 -10.74
C THR A 334 7.92 -13.89 -9.75
N TYR A 335 8.08 -13.56 -8.48
CA TYR A 335 8.17 -14.58 -7.41
C TYR A 335 7.59 -14.04 -6.11
N THR A 336 7.12 -14.96 -5.27
CA THR A 336 6.62 -14.66 -3.93
C THR A 336 7.57 -15.18 -2.88
N THR A 337 7.68 -14.49 -1.75
CA THR A 337 8.67 -14.77 -0.70
C THR A 337 8.21 -14.22 0.65
N ASP A 338 9.00 -14.45 1.70
CA ASP A 338 8.69 -14.00 3.05
C ASP A 338 8.44 -12.48 3.11
N ARG A 339 7.48 -12.06 3.93
CA ARG A 339 7.13 -10.64 4.10
C ARG A 339 8.29 -9.77 4.60
N ASN A 340 9.31 -10.36 5.21
CA ASN A 340 10.48 -9.63 5.70
C ASN A 340 11.54 -9.42 4.61
N LEU A 341 11.44 -10.08 3.45
CA LEU A 341 12.36 -9.78 2.35
C LEU A 341 12.12 -8.35 1.87
N TYR A 342 13.16 -7.54 1.98
CA TYR A 342 13.07 -6.10 1.82
C TYR A 342 13.47 -5.64 0.40
N TRP A 343 14.46 -6.30 -0.19
CA TRP A 343 14.97 -6.05 -1.55
C TRP A 343 14.80 -7.31 -2.42
N PRO A 344 14.89 -7.22 -3.75
CA PRO A 344 14.98 -8.41 -4.60
C PRO A 344 16.09 -9.36 -4.13
N LEU A 345 15.84 -10.67 -4.19
CA LEU A 345 16.80 -11.69 -3.77
C LEU A 345 18.15 -11.52 -4.47
N GLY A 346 19.23 -11.54 -3.70
CA GLY A 346 20.57 -11.83 -4.17
C GLY A 346 20.89 -13.33 -4.23
N PRO A 347 22.02 -13.70 -4.84
CA PRO A 347 22.43 -15.09 -5.03
C PRO A 347 22.69 -15.83 -3.70
N THR A 348 23.07 -15.10 -2.65
CA THR A 348 23.40 -15.65 -1.32
C THR A 348 22.43 -15.18 -0.23
N ASP A 349 21.38 -14.44 -0.60
CA ASP A 349 20.46 -13.88 0.39
C ASP A 349 19.60 -14.96 1.02
N SER A 350 19.34 -14.83 2.32
CA SER A 350 18.28 -15.59 2.96
C SER A 350 16.94 -15.15 2.39
N ALA A 351 16.15 -16.11 1.91
CA ALA A 351 14.78 -15.86 1.48
C ALA A 351 13.79 -15.71 2.64
N ASN A 352 14.23 -16.02 3.87
CA ASN A 352 13.44 -15.87 5.09
C ASN A 352 14.20 -15.01 6.11
N PRO A 353 14.45 -13.73 5.81
CA PRO A 353 15.09 -12.86 6.78
C PRO A 353 14.20 -12.67 8.02
N THR A 354 14.84 -12.42 9.15
CA THR A 354 14.16 -12.14 10.41
C THR A 354 13.46 -10.78 10.35
N LYS A 355 12.46 -10.61 11.22
CA LYS A 355 11.78 -9.32 11.41
C LYS A 355 12.78 -8.21 11.76
N ALA A 356 13.73 -8.49 12.66
CA ALA A 356 14.73 -7.53 13.11
C ALA A 356 15.67 -7.07 11.97
N GLU A 357 16.08 -7.97 11.07
CA GLU A 357 16.90 -7.60 9.91
C GLU A 357 16.15 -6.70 8.93
N ALA A 358 14.85 -6.95 8.73
CA ALA A 358 14.01 -6.13 7.86
C ALA A 358 13.74 -4.75 8.50
N GLU A 359 13.48 -4.71 9.80
CA GLU A 359 13.31 -3.48 10.58
C GLU A 359 14.56 -2.62 10.58
N ALA A 360 15.75 -3.20 10.75
CA ALA A 360 17.00 -2.46 10.67
C ALA A 360 17.19 -1.77 9.31
N LYS A 361 16.78 -2.42 8.21
CA LYS A 361 16.80 -1.81 6.87
C LYS A 361 15.80 -0.66 6.77
N HIS A 362 14.57 -0.86 7.25
CA HIS A 362 13.54 0.17 7.24
C HIS A 362 13.95 1.39 8.07
N THR A 363 14.43 1.21 9.29
CA THR A 363 14.91 2.30 10.16
C THR A 363 16.00 3.13 9.47
N GLY A 364 16.92 2.48 8.75
CA GLY A 364 17.93 3.17 7.95
C GLY A 364 17.36 3.98 6.77
N ASN A 365 16.16 3.64 6.29
CA ASN A 365 15.49 4.31 5.17
C ASN A 365 14.42 5.33 5.60
N ILE A 366 14.08 5.46 6.89
CA ILE A 366 13.09 6.46 7.36
C ILE A 366 13.39 7.88 6.84
N PRO A 367 14.65 8.40 6.85
CA PRO A 367 14.93 9.73 6.31
C PRO A 367 14.62 9.87 4.81
N ARG A 368 14.75 8.78 4.05
CA ARG A 368 14.39 8.73 2.63
C ARG A 368 12.88 8.68 2.46
N MET A 369 12.18 7.94 3.30
CA MET A 369 10.71 7.88 3.30
C MET A 369 10.09 9.23 3.69
N ASP A 370 10.70 9.98 4.61
CA ASP A 370 10.33 11.37 4.93
C ASP A 370 10.42 12.27 3.69
N TYR A 371 11.51 12.12 2.93
CA TYR A 371 11.70 12.85 1.67
C TYR A 371 10.65 12.45 0.62
N TYR A 372 10.34 11.16 0.48
CA TYR A 372 9.31 10.69 -0.44
C TYR A 372 7.90 11.13 -0.05
N SER A 373 7.58 11.20 1.25
CA SER A 373 6.34 11.78 1.73
C SER A 373 6.21 13.25 1.33
N ARG A 374 7.32 14.01 1.45
CA ARG A 374 7.35 15.40 0.96
C ARG A 374 7.07 15.49 -0.54
N LEU A 375 7.72 14.65 -1.34
CA LEU A 375 7.52 14.63 -2.79
C LEU A 375 6.12 14.16 -3.19
N ALA A 376 5.50 13.24 -2.44
CA ALA A 376 4.14 12.79 -2.71
C ALA A 376 3.15 13.97 -2.78
N MET A 377 3.27 14.96 -1.88
CA MET A 377 2.44 16.17 -1.91
C MET A 377 2.65 17.01 -3.18
N VAL A 378 3.89 17.10 -3.69
CA VAL A 378 4.19 17.80 -4.96
C VAL A 378 3.58 17.05 -6.13
N HIS A 379 3.70 15.72 -6.14
CA HIS A 379 3.16 14.84 -7.17
C HIS A 379 1.63 14.84 -7.18
N GLU A 380 0.97 14.95 -6.03
CA GLU A 380 -0.48 15.11 -5.92
C GLU A 380 -0.97 16.39 -6.56
N LEU A 381 -0.27 17.50 -6.31
CA LEU A 381 -0.57 18.79 -6.94
C LEU A 381 -0.36 18.72 -8.46
N ALA A 382 0.76 18.16 -8.91
CA ALA A 382 1.03 17.95 -10.34
C ALA A 382 -0.05 17.08 -11.00
N ALA A 383 -0.47 16.01 -10.33
CA ALA A 383 -1.54 15.14 -10.81
C ALA A 383 -2.89 15.87 -10.92
N ALA A 384 -3.23 16.72 -9.95
CA ALA A 384 -4.44 17.54 -10.01
C ALA A 384 -4.42 18.49 -11.22
N ILE A 385 -3.30 19.18 -11.46
CA ILE A 385 -3.14 20.07 -12.61
C ILE A 385 -3.23 19.29 -13.92
N ARG A 386 -2.54 18.14 -14.03
CA ARG A 386 -2.60 17.26 -15.21
C ARG A 386 -4.04 16.83 -15.54
N ARG A 387 -4.87 16.55 -14.53
CA ARG A 387 -6.29 16.21 -14.72
C ARG A 387 -7.09 17.38 -15.27
N GLU A 388 -6.92 18.58 -14.72
CA GLU A 388 -7.61 19.79 -15.20
C GLU A 388 -7.17 20.20 -16.61
N LEU A 389 -5.88 20.03 -16.95
CA LEU A 389 -5.39 20.31 -18.32
C LEU A 389 -5.98 19.40 -19.40
N ARG A 390 -6.51 18.23 -19.01
CA ARG A 390 -7.23 17.33 -19.92
C ARG A 390 -8.74 17.58 -19.97
N ALA A 391 -9.27 18.44 -19.09
CA ALA A 391 -10.68 18.79 -19.10
C ALA A 391 -11.00 19.73 -20.29
N THR A 392 -12.20 19.59 -20.84
CA THR A 392 -12.69 20.44 -21.94
C THR A 392 -14.04 21.06 -21.55
N PRO A 393 -14.11 22.39 -21.33
CA PRO A 393 -13.01 23.35 -21.32
C PRO A 393 -12.10 23.20 -20.08
N ILE A 394 -10.86 23.67 -20.19
CA ILE A 394 -9.94 23.77 -19.04
C ILE A 394 -10.52 24.74 -18.02
N ASN A 395 -10.60 24.33 -16.75
CA ASN A 395 -11.07 25.17 -15.67
C ASN A 395 -9.89 25.75 -14.87
N VAL A 396 -9.50 26.98 -15.21
CA VAL A 396 -8.41 27.70 -14.53
C VAL A 396 -8.71 27.89 -13.04
N GLY A 397 -9.99 28.08 -12.67
CA GLY A 397 -10.41 28.20 -11.28
C GLY A 397 -10.10 26.93 -10.47
N ASN A 398 -10.29 25.74 -11.05
CA ASN A 398 -9.94 24.48 -10.41
C ASN A 398 -8.43 24.32 -10.22
N ILE A 399 -7.63 24.71 -11.22
CA ILE A 399 -6.16 24.70 -11.14
C ILE A 399 -5.69 25.61 -10.00
N VAL A 400 -6.17 26.85 -9.97
CA VAL A 400 -5.85 27.83 -8.93
C VAL A 400 -6.31 27.34 -7.55
N ASN A 401 -7.49 26.72 -7.46
CA ASN A 401 -7.98 26.14 -6.22
C ASN A 401 -7.06 25.00 -5.73
N ALA A 402 -6.69 24.06 -6.61
CA ALA A 402 -5.78 22.96 -6.28
C ALA A 402 -4.44 23.48 -5.74
N ILE A 403 -3.86 24.50 -6.39
CA ILE A 403 -2.63 25.16 -5.92
C ILE A 403 -2.86 25.80 -4.55
N ASN A 404 -3.89 26.62 -4.37
CA ASN A 404 -4.14 27.31 -3.10
C ASN A 404 -4.41 26.36 -1.92
N THR A 405 -4.99 25.18 -2.17
CA THR A 405 -5.22 24.16 -1.14
C THR A 405 -4.00 23.29 -0.85
N ALA A 406 -2.99 23.31 -1.72
CA ALA A 406 -1.82 22.48 -1.55
C ALA A 406 -0.90 23.01 -0.44
N PRO A 407 -0.19 22.12 0.28
CA PRO A 407 0.80 22.52 1.28
C PRO A 407 1.85 23.50 0.71
N PRO A 408 2.35 24.47 1.49
CA PRO A 408 3.35 25.44 1.01
C PRO A 408 4.55 24.80 0.32
N ILE A 409 5.05 23.68 0.85
CA ILE A 409 6.16 22.94 0.26
C ILE A 409 5.82 22.39 -1.14
N ALA A 410 4.59 21.91 -1.35
CA ALA A 410 4.16 21.39 -2.64
C ALA A 410 4.10 22.51 -3.70
N ARG A 411 3.61 23.70 -3.31
CA ARG A 411 3.57 24.88 -4.19
C ARG A 411 4.97 25.34 -4.56
N GLN A 412 5.85 25.49 -3.56
CA GLN A 412 7.21 26.01 -3.75
C GLN A 412 8.09 25.11 -4.62
N GLU A 413 7.90 23.80 -4.54
CA GLU A 413 8.68 22.82 -5.32
C GLU A 413 8.06 22.48 -6.68
N LEU A 414 6.82 22.87 -6.95
CA LEU A 414 6.05 22.38 -8.10
C LEU A 414 6.79 22.54 -9.43
N TRP A 415 7.22 23.74 -9.78
CA TRP A 415 7.88 23.99 -11.06
C TRP A 415 9.34 23.53 -11.12
N ASN A 416 10.00 23.39 -9.96
CA ASN A 416 11.33 22.79 -9.89
C ASN A 416 11.26 21.28 -10.18
N GLN A 417 10.25 20.60 -9.66
CA GLN A 417 10.04 19.16 -9.86
C GLN A 417 9.34 18.84 -11.18
N PHE A 418 8.52 19.76 -11.70
CA PHE A 418 7.68 19.55 -12.89
C PHE A 418 7.82 20.67 -13.97
N PRO A 419 9.01 20.87 -14.54
CA PRO A 419 9.23 21.88 -15.57
C PRO A 419 8.51 21.60 -16.90
N VAL A 420 8.27 20.33 -17.25
CA VAL A 420 7.53 19.96 -18.46
C VAL A 420 6.04 20.21 -18.28
N LEU A 421 5.49 19.92 -17.10
CA LEU A 421 4.12 20.33 -16.77
C LEU A 421 3.96 21.84 -16.79
N HIS A 422 4.96 22.59 -16.33
CA HIS A 422 4.97 24.06 -16.40
C HIS A 422 4.90 24.55 -17.85
N GLN A 423 5.65 23.94 -18.76
CA GLN A 423 5.57 24.21 -20.20
C GLN A 423 4.17 23.87 -20.79
N GLU A 424 3.59 22.75 -20.35
CA GLU A 424 2.27 22.32 -20.82
C GLU A 424 1.15 23.28 -20.40
N ILE A 425 1.16 23.76 -19.15
CA ILE A 425 0.17 24.73 -18.68
C ILE A 425 0.33 26.08 -19.40
N GLN A 426 1.55 26.54 -19.64
CA GLN A 426 1.83 27.75 -20.43
C GLN A 426 1.28 27.65 -21.86
N THR A 427 1.40 26.46 -22.46
CA THR A 427 0.90 26.21 -23.81
C THR A 427 -0.64 26.13 -23.82
N ALA A 428 -1.24 25.53 -22.79
CA ALA A 428 -2.67 25.32 -22.69
C ALA A 428 -3.45 26.58 -22.30
N LEU A 429 -2.81 27.53 -21.61
CA LEU A 429 -3.39 28.81 -21.18
C LEU A 429 -2.71 29.99 -21.90
N PRO A 430 -2.99 30.24 -23.18
CA PRO A 430 -2.32 31.29 -23.95
C PRO A 430 -2.70 32.71 -23.52
N ASN A 431 -3.75 32.88 -22.71
CA ASN A 431 -4.13 34.17 -22.13
C ASN A 431 -3.20 34.49 -20.95
N SER A 432 -2.48 35.62 -21.03
CA SER A 432 -1.59 36.07 -19.96
C SER A 432 -2.30 36.26 -18.61
N GLY A 433 -3.60 36.60 -18.61
CA GLY A 433 -4.39 36.73 -17.40
C GLY A 433 -4.55 35.41 -16.64
N ASP A 434 -4.88 34.33 -17.34
CA ASP A 434 -5.09 33.01 -16.72
C ASP A 434 -3.77 32.45 -16.17
N MET A 435 -2.68 32.57 -16.94
CA MET A 435 -1.35 32.18 -16.45
C MET A 435 -0.90 33.02 -15.26
N ASN A 436 -1.18 34.33 -15.23
CA ASN A 436 -0.86 35.16 -14.07
C ASN A 436 -1.60 34.70 -12.82
N LEU A 437 -2.85 34.23 -12.93
CA LEU A 437 -3.58 33.68 -11.77
C LEU A 437 -2.89 32.43 -11.21
N VAL A 438 -2.42 31.54 -12.09
CA VAL A 438 -1.68 30.34 -11.71
C VAL A 438 -0.36 30.71 -11.02
N GLU A 439 0.45 31.56 -11.64
CA GLU A 439 1.76 31.96 -11.09
C GLU A 439 1.62 32.70 -9.76
N ASN A 440 0.60 33.57 -9.63
CA ASN A 440 0.32 34.24 -8.37
C ASN A 440 -0.09 33.26 -7.26
N ALA A 441 -0.81 32.18 -7.59
CA ALA A 441 -1.19 31.16 -6.62
C ALA A 441 0.03 30.34 -6.14
N VAL A 442 0.94 30.00 -7.06
CA VAL A 442 2.18 29.26 -6.75
C VAL A 442 3.10 30.10 -5.86
N ASN A 443 3.27 31.38 -6.17
CA ASN A 443 4.17 32.30 -5.46
C ASN A 443 3.56 32.92 -4.19
N LYS A 444 2.31 32.59 -3.86
CA LYS A 444 1.66 33.10 -2.66
C LYS A 444 2.38 32.54 -1.42
N PRO A 445 2.76 33.38 -0.43
CA PRO A 445 3.53 32.94 0.72
C PRO A 445 2.89 31.80 1.52
#